data_AF-A0A6G3RXY9-F1
#
_entry.id   AF-A0A6G3RXY9-F1
#
_cell.length_a   1.000
_cell.length_b   1.000
_cell.length_c   1.000
_cell.angle_alpha   90.00
_cell.angle_beta   90.00
_cell.angle_gamma   90.00
#
_symmetry.space_group_name_H-M   'P 1'
#
loop_
_entity.id
_entity.type
_entity.pdbx_description
1 polymer ?
#
loop_
_entity_poly.entity_id
_entity_poly.type
_entity_poly.pdbx_seq_one_letter_code
_entity_poly.pdbx_strand_id
1 'polypeptide(L)'
;MGIWQVDADTLAGSRFVVSQLAETTAALKKLADPAAAHPGERLWLDTHLPAYRARLAADPVTAQLVAAAFGATWSADFVTPTPYGLRDLDLDEGLARVRAAADP
;
A
#
# COMPACT_ATOMS: atom_id res chain seq x y z
N MET A 1 -1.66 -10.91 -18.88
CA MET A 1 -1.12 -9.56 -18.62
C MET A 1 -0.85 -8.89 -19.95
N GLY A 2 -1.49 -7.77 -20.26
CA GLY A 2 -1.22 -6.99 -21.48
C GLY A 2 0.00 -6.09 -21.30
N ILE A 3 0.68 -5.74 -22.39
CA ILE A 3 1.73 -4.72 -22.39
C ILE A 3 1.06 -3.38 -22.70
N TRP A 4 1.19 -2.42 -21.79
CA TRP A 4 0.81 -1.03 -22.03
C TRP A 4 2.06 -0.27 -22.50
N GLN A 5 1.99 0.31 -23.70
CA GLN A 5 3.03 1.18 -24.21
C GLN A 5 2.67 2.64 -23.91
N VAL A 6 3.44 3.28 -23.02
CA VAL A 6 3.31 4.70 -22.69
C VAL A 6 4.50 5.43 -23.30
N ASP A 7 4.27 6.27 -24.31
CA ASP A 7 5.35 7.05 -24.94
C ASP A 7 5.76 8.28 -24.11
N ALA A 8 6.88 8.89 -24.49
CA ALA A 8 7.45 10.02 -23.76
C ALA A 8 6.53 11.24 -23.73
N ASP A 9 5.78 11.50 -24.81
CA ASP A 9 4.87 12.63 -24.89
C ASP A 9 3.64 12.43 -23.98
N THR A 10 3.12 11.19 -23.93
CA THR A 10 2.07 10.78 -23.00
C THR A 10 2.54 10.91 -21.55
N LEU A 11 3.77 10.47 -21.25
CA LEU A 11 4.34 10.61 -19.92
C LEU A 11 4.56 12.08 -19.54
N ALA A 12 5.07 12.91 -20.46
CA ALA A 12 5.32 14.33 -20.23
C ALA A 12 4.02 15.14 -20.06
N GLY A 13 2.95 14.73 -20.73
CA GLY A 13 1.61 15.33 -20.60
C GLY A 13 0.81 14.82 -19.39
N SER A 14 1.28 13.78 -18.70
CA SER A 14 0.58 13.18 -17.58
C SER A 14 0.67 14.02 -16.32
N ARG A 15 -0.39 13.97 -15.50
CA ARG A 15 -0.40 14.56 -14.15
C ARG A 15 -0.17 13.46 -13.14
N PHE A 16 1.00 13.46 -12.50
CA PHE A 16 1.27 12.57 -11.38
C PHE A 16 0.45 13.04 -10.18
N VAL A 17 -0.35 12.13 -9.63
CA VAL A 17 -1.12 12.36 -8.40
C VAL A 17 -0.60 11.43 -7.32
N VAL A 18 -0.62 11.89 -6.08
CA VAL A 18 -0.30 11.07 -4.92
C VAL A 18 -1.57 10.33 -4.52
N SER A 19 -1.54 9.01 -4.59
CA SER A 19 -2.63 8.17 -4.11
C SER A 19 -2.52 7.99 -2.61
N GLN A 20 -3.46 8.54 -1.86
CA GLN A 20 -3.46 8.37 -0.39
C GLN A 20 -3.55 6.89 0.00
N LEU A 21 -4.31 6.09 -0.76
CA LEU A 21 -4.39 4.65 -0.54
C LEU A 21 -3.03 3.98 -0.84
N ALA A 22 -2.38 4.31 -1.96
CA ALA A 22 -1.08 3.72 -2.27
C ALA A 22 0.00 4.11 -1.25
N GLU A 23 0.04 5.38 -0.81
CA GLU A 23 0.97 5.83 0.24
C GLU A 23 0.72 5.10 1.56
N THR A 24 -0.55 4.91 1.93
CA THR A 24 -0.92 4.16 3.15
C THR A 24 -0.50 2.70 3.07
N THR A 25 -0.76 2.04 1.94
CA THR A 25 -0.37 0.65 1.72
C THR A 25 1.15 0.49 1.65
N ALA A 26 1.86 1.45 1.04
CA ALA A 26 3.33 1.48 1.01
C ALA A 26 3.93 1.67 2.41
N ALA A 27 3.35 2.55 3.23
CA ALA A 27 3.74 2.73 4.62
C ALA A 27 3.52 1.44 5.45
N LEU A 28 2.39 0.76 5.25
CA LEU A 28 2.12 -0.54 5.88
C LEU A 28 3.14 -1.60 5.44
N LYS A 29 3.44 -1.69 4.14
CA LYS A 29 4.47 -2.59 3.61
C LYS A 29 5.85 -2.29 4.22
N LYS A 30 6.19 -1.01 4.38
CA LYS A 30 7.44 -0.57 5.00
C LYS A 30 7.54 -0.94 6.48
N LEU A 31 6.43 -0.94 7.20
CA LEU A 31 6.39 -1.43 8.58
C LEU A 31 6.49 -2.96 8.67
N ALA A 32 5.91 -3.67 7.69
CA ALA A 32 5.98 -5.12 7.59
C ALA A 32 7.38 -5.63 7.23
N ASP A 33 8.12 -4.90 6.39
CA ASP A 33 9.53 -5.16 6.05
C ASP A 33 10.39 -3.91 6.36
N PRO A 34 10.83 -3.74 7.63
CA PRO A 34 11.47 -2.52 8.11
C PRO A 34 12.95 -2.42 7.75
N ALA A 35 13.31 -2.68 6.49
CA ALA A 35 14.64 -2.41 5.95
C ALA A 35 14.76 -0.93 5.56
N ALA A 36 15.57 -0.14 6.27
CA ALA A 36 15.82 1.26 5.91
C ALA A 36 16.88 1.35 4.82
N ALA A 37 16.48 1.75 3.61
CA ALA A 37 17.38 2.01 2.49
C ALA A 37 17.90 3.46 2.49
N HIS A 38 17.18 4.39 3.16
CA HIS A 38 17.55 5.81 3.25
C HIS A 38 17.51 6.35 4.70
N PRO A 39 18.39 7.29 5.10
CA PRO A 39 18.40 7.90 6.43
C PRO A 39 17.05 8.40 6.97
N GLY A 40 16.26 9.09 6.14
CA GLY A 40 14.94 9.58 6.51
C GLY A 40 13.93 8.47 6.88
N GLU A 41 14.09 7.27 6.32
CA GLU A 41 13.22 6.13 6.65
C GLU A 41 13.52 5.60 8.06
N ARG A 42 14.76 5.71 8.54
CA ARG A 42 15.12 5.25 9.89
C ARG A 42 14.34 6.01 10.95
N LEU A 43 14.33 7.34 10.86
CA LEU A 43 13.60 8.18 11.81
C LEU A 43 12.09 7.86 11.82
N TRP A 44 11.52 7.65 10.63
CA TRP A 44 10.11 7.27 10.51
C TRP A 44 9.83 5.89 11.12
N LEU A 45 10.67 4.89 10.83
CA LEU A 45 10.56 3.56 11.39
C LEU A 45 10.73 3.56 12.91
N ASP A 46 11.72 4.27 13.45
CA ASP A 46 11.93 4.40 14.89
C ASP A 46 10.69 4.98 15.59
N THR A 47 10.00 5.90 14.91
CA THR A 47 8.77 6.54 15.43
C THR A 47 7.57 5.59 15.41
N HIS A 48 7.37 4.81 14.34
CA HIS A 48 6.10 4.10 14.10
C HIS A 48 6.15 2.57 14.32
N LEU A 49 7.33 1.96 14.17
CA LEU A 49 7.50 0.50 14.26
C LEU A 49 7.12 -0.09 15.63
N PRO A 50 7.38 0.56 16.78
CA PRO A 50 6.95 0.04 18.07
C PRO A 50 5.42 -0.11 18.18
N ALA A 51 4.68 0.91 17.75
CA ALA A 51 3.22 0.90 17.80
C ALA A 51 2.62 -0.15 16.85
N TYR A 52 3.18 -0.27 15.63
CA TYR A 52 2.81 -1.32 14.69
C TYR A 52 3.00 -2.72 15.27
N ARG A 53 4.18 -3.00 15.85
CA ARG A 53 4.46 -4.30 16.48
C ARG A 53 3.53 -4.61 17.64
N ALA A 54 3.23 -3.62 18.48
CA ALA A 54 2.26 -3.77 19.57
C ALA A 54 0.86 -4.10 19.05
N ARG A 55 0.42 -3.45 17.96
CA ARG A 55 -0.88 -3.70 17.32
C ARG A 55 -0.99 -5.12 16.77
N LEU A 56 0.09 -5.66 16.18
CA LEU A 56 0.11 -7.03 15.68
C LEU A 56 0.18 -8.06 16.81
N ALA A 57 0.94 -7.78 17.87
CA ALA A 57 1.02 -8.66 19.04
C ALA A 57 -0.33 -8.77 19.77
N ALA A 58 -1.12 -7.69 19.78
CA ALA A 58 -2.46 -7.67 20.39
C ALA A 58 -3.53 -8.40 19.56
N ASP A 59 -3.27 -8.68 18.27
CA ASP A 59 -4.25 -9.23 17.35
C ASP A 59 -3.58 -10.16 16.33
N PRO A 60 -3.49 -11.47 16.67
CA PRO A 60 -2.85 -12.46 15.81
C PRO A 60 -3.51 -12.62 14.44
N VAL A 61 -4.82 -12.34 14.31
CA VAL A 61 -5.52 -12.44 13.01
C VAL A 61 -5.04 -11.34 12.09
N THR A 62 -4.99 -10.09 12.58
CA THR A 62 -4.41 -8.98 11.80
C THR A 62 -2.95 -9.26 11.44
N ALA A 63 -2.15 -9.86 12.33
CA ALA A 63 -0.78 -10.22 12.02
C ALA A 63 -0.65 -11.19 10.85
N GLN A 64 -1.49 -12.24 10.80
CA GLN A 64 -1.52 -13.18 9.68
C GLN A 64 -2.02 -12.52 8.39
N LEU A 65 -3.03 -11.66 8.48
CA LEU A 65 -3.54 -10.93 7.32
C LEU A 65 -2.46 -10.03 6.69
N VAL A 66 -1.71 -9.29 7.51
CA VAL A 66 -0.61 -8.44 7.01
C VAL A 66 0.53 -9.27 6.42
N ALA A 67 0.85 -10.43 7.02
CA ALA A 67 1.84 -11.34 6.46
C ALA A 67 1.41 -11.90 5.09
N ALA A 68 0.11 -12.13 4.88
CA ALA A 68 -0.45 -12.57 3.60
C ALA A 68 -0.63 -11.44 2.58
N ALA A 69 -0.62 -10.18 3.02
CA ALA A 69 -0.89 -9.02 2.17
C ALA A 69 0.29 -8.66 1.23
N PHE A 70 1.52 -9.05 1.57
CA PHE A 70 2.71 -8.62 0.84
C PHE A 70 3.66 -9.78 0.53
N GLY A 71 4.02 -9.90 -0.75
CA GLY A 71 5.16 -10.68 -1.19
C GLY A 71 6.36 -9.80 -1.55
N ALA A 72 7.49 -10.44 -1.86
CA ALA A 72 8.70 -9.72 -2.27
C ALA A 72 8.46 -8.80 -3.48
N THR A 73 7.67 -9.27 -4.45
CA THR A 73 7.43 -8.57 -5.73
C THR A 73 5.96 -8.25 -6.00
N TRP A 74 5.06 -8.52 -5.04
CA TRP A 74 3.62 -8.37 -5.24
C TRP A 74 2.93 -7.88 -3.96
N SER A 75 1.71 -7.39 -4.10
CA SER A 75 0.79 -7.03 -3.01
C SER A 75 -0.57 -7.66 -3.30
N ALA A 76 -1.27 -8.08 -2.26
CA ALA A 76 -2.53 -8.79 -2.41
C ALA A 76 -3.64 -7.84 -2.88
N ASP A 77 -4.51 -8.33 -3.77
CA ASP A 77 -5.59 -7.52 -4.34
C ASP A 77 -6.53 -6.93 -3.27
N PHE A 78 -6.68 -7.60 -2.12
CA PHE A 78 -7.52 -7.11 -1.03
C PHE A 78 -6.94 -5.87 -0.33
N VAL A 79 -5.64 -5.58 -0.42
CA VAL A 79 -5.03 -4.31 0.06
C VAL A 79 -4.72 -3.31 -1.06
N THR A 80 -4.77 -3.77 -2.31
CA THR A 80 -4.58 -2.94 -3.51
C THR A 80 -5.69 -3.21 -4.52
N PRO A 81 -6.95 -2.84 -4.21
CA PRO A 81 -8.07 -3.08 -5.11
C PRO A 81 -7.84 -2.37 -6.44
N THR A 82 -8.29 -2.99 -7.53
CA THR A 82 -8.16 -2.42 -8.87
C THR A 82 -8.77 -1.01 -8.91
N PRO A 83 -8.00 0.01 -9.37
CA PRO A 83 -8.51 1.37 -9.48
C PRO A 83 -9.78 1.41 -10.34
N TYR A 84 -10.75 2.22 -9.94
CA TYR A 84 -12.03 2.36 -10.65
C TYR A 84 -12.25 3.83 -11.03
N GLY A 85 -12.41 4.10 -12.32
CA GLY A 85 -12.67 5.44 -12.84
C GLY A 85 -11.40 6.23 -13.23
N LEU A 86 -11.60 7.52 -13.50
CA LEU A 86 -10.57 8.43 -14.06
C LEU A 86 -9.80 9.22 -12.98
N ARG A 87 -10.18 9.11 -11.71
CA ARG A 87 -9.53 9.79 -10.58
C ARG A 87 -9.09 8.79 -9.53
N ASP A 88 -8.12 9.21 -8.73
CA ASP A 88 -7.74 8.48 -7.52
C ASP A 88 -8.86 8.56 -6.47
N LEU A 89 -8.92 7.53 -5.62
CA LEU A 89 -9.79 7.53 -4.45
C LEU A 89 -9.11 8.32 -3.34
N ASP A 90 -9.91 9.03 -2.54
CA ASP A 90 -9.39 9.44 -1.23
C ASP A 90 -9.19 8.20 -0.33
N LEU A 91 -8.52 8.41 0.81
CA LEU A 91 -8.21 7.30 1.70
C LEU A 91 -9.46 6.58 2.22
N ASP A 92 -10.51 7.32 2.58
CA ASP A 92 -11.71 6.74 3.17
C ASP A 92 -12.50 5.91 2.14
N GLU A 93 -12.63 6.42 0.91
CA GLU A 93 -13.20 5.71 -0.23
C GLU A 93 -12.40 4.43 -0.54
N GLY A 94 -11.07 4.53 -0.54
CA GLY A 94 -10.17 3.40 -0.74
C GLY A 94 -10.32 2.33 0.35
N LEU A 95 -10.35 2.73 1.62
CA LEU A 95 -10.53 1.81 2.75
C LEU A 95 -11.93 1.18 2.77
N ALA A 96 -12.97 1.91 2.40
CA ALA A 96 -14.31 1.37 2.24
C ALA A 96 -14.33 0.25 1.19
N ARG A 97 -13.58 0.41 0.10
CA ARG A 97 -13.44 -0.60 -0.95
C ARG A 97 -12.72 -1.86 -0.44
N VAL A 98 -11.59 -1.68 0.26
CA VAL A 98 -10.84 -2.78 0.88
C VAL A 98 -11.73 -3.59 1.83
N ARG A 99 -12.55 -2.91 2.65
CA ARG A 99 -13.50 -3.57 3.56
C ARG A 99 -14.63 -4.31 2.84
N ALA A 100 -15.02 -3.84 1.66
CA ALA A 100 -16.07 -4.43 0.85
C ALA A 100 -15.56 -5.55 -0.08
N ALA A 101 -14.25 -5.77 -0.16
CA ALA A 101 -13.68 -6.86 -0.95
C ALA A 101 -14.05 -8.20 -0.29
N ALA A 102 -14.94 -8.94 -0.94
CA ALA A 102 -15.09 -10.38 -0.67
C ALA A 102 -13.97 -11.13 -1.40
N ASP A 103 -13.54 -12.26 -0.83
CA ASP A 103 -12.71 -13.23 -1.54
C ASP A 103 -13.46 -13.65 -2.81
N PRO A 104 -12.88 -13.51 -4.02
CA PRO A 104 -13.57 -13.80 -5.29
C PRO A 104 -14.03 -15.25 -5.43
#